data_AF-A0A131YYX2-F1
#
_entry.id   AF-A0A131YYX2-F1
#
_cell.length_a   1.000
_cell.length_b   1.000
_cell.length_c   1.000
_cell.angle_alpha   90.00
_cell.angle_beta   90.00
_cell.angle_gamma   90.00
#
_symmetry.space_group_name_H-M   'P 1'
#
loop_
_entity.id
_entity.type
_entity.pdbx_description
1 polymer ?
#
loop_
_entity_poly.entity_id
_entity_poly.type
_entity_poly.pdbx_seq_one_letter_code
_entity_poly.pdbx_strand_id
1 'polypeptide(L)'
;MSCLRCSLTNSCEHKMSASYDAQVTRLLGVVYPLVAVATVADHLKKSVLLSPSMVAESTSNKRVVGIPYIHCVSHRLKKVGGRCGVNVVCTAANKLG
;
A
#
# COMPACT_ATOMS: atom_id res chain seq x y z
N MET A 1 -12.66 3.82 5.13
CA MET A 1 -11.82 2.63 4.84
C MET A 1 -12.02 1.62 5.98
N SER A 2 -12.57 0.43 5.73
CA SER A 2 -12.77 -0.60 6.76
C SER A 2 -11.50 -1.43 6.97
N CYS A 3 -11.30 -1.98 8.18
CA CYS A 3 -10.10 -2.76 8.50
C CYS A 3 -9.93 -3.99 7.60
N LEU A 4 -11.02 -4.69 7.28
CA LEU A 4 -11.04 -5.85 6.37
C LEU A 4 -10.66 -5.47 4.94
N ARG A 5 -11.09 -4.29 4.46
CA ARG A 5 -10.67 -3.80 3.15
C ARG A 5 -9.19 -3.43 3.14
N CYS A 6 -8.70 -2.78 4.20
CA CYS A 6 -7.30 -2.40 4.32
C CYS A 6 -6.37 -3.63 4.33
N SER A 7 -6.75 -4.73 4.98
CA SER A 7 -5.96 -5.98 4.93
C SER A 7 -5.89 -6.60 3.53
N LEU A 8 -6.85 -6.30 2.66
CA LEU A 8 -6.85 -6.78 1.27
C LEU A 8 -6.08 -5.84 0.32
N THR A 9 -6.13 -4.52 0.55
CA THR A 9 -5.57 -3.54 -0.39
C THR A 9 -4.18 -3.04 -0.02
N ASN A 10 -3.78 -3.10 1.25
CA ASN A 10 -2.52 -2.52 1.74
C ASN A 10 -1.50 -3.57 2.21
N SER A 11 -1.91 -4.84 2.34
CA SER A 11 -0.99 -5.93 2.65
C SER A 11 -0.37 -6.50 1.37
N CYS A 12 0.90 -6.91 1.42
CA CYS A 12 1.50 -7.68 0.34
C CYS A 12 0.84 -9.08 0.26
N GLU A 13 0.87 -9.70 -0.92
CA GLU A 13 0.28 -11.02 -1.18
C GLU A 13 0.66 -12.08 -0.12
N HIS A 14 1.93 -12.09 0.30
CA HIS A 14 2.47 -13.01 1.30
C HIS A 14 1.87 -12.83 2.71
N LYS A 15 1.39 -11.62 3.04
CA LYS A 15 0.84 -11.28 4.36
C LYS A 15 -0.65 -10.99 4.34
N MET A 16 -1.27 -10.97 3.17
CA MET A 16 -2.67 -10.60 2.97
C MET A 16 -3.61 -11.50 3.77
N SER A 17 -3.47 -12.83 3.64
CA SER A 17 -4.29 -13.79 4.39
C SER A 17 -4.13 -13.61 5.91
N ALA A 18 -2.88 -13.65 6.39
CA ALA A 18 -2.59 -13.50 7.82
C ALA A 18 -3.10 -12.15 8.39
N SER A 19 -3.01 -11.07 7.60
CA SER A 19 -3.54 -9.76 8.00
C SER A 19 -5.06 -9.76 8.08
N TYR A 20 -5.74 -10.41 7.13
CA TYR A 20 -7.19 -10.54 7.11
C TYR A 20 -7.69 -11.38 8.29
N ASP A 21 -7.08 -12.55 8.52
CA ASP A 21 -7.42 -13.47 9.60
C ASP A 21 -7.23 -12.83 10.99
N ALA A 22 -6.17 -12.05 11.16
CA ALA A 22 -5.94 -11.28 12.38
C ALA A 22 -7.07 -10.27 12.64
N GLN A 23 -7.56 -9.60 11.60
CA GLN A 23 -8.67 -8.64 11.74
C GLN A 23 -10.00 -9.34 12.03
N VAL A 24 -10.29 -10.47 11.39
CA VAL A 24 -11.48 -11.28 11.68
C VAL A 24 -11.45 -11.78 13.13
N THR A 25 -10.33 -12.38 13.54
CA THR A 25 -10.15 -12.87 14.91
C THR A 25 -10.34 -11.75 15.93
N ARG A 26 -9.79 -10.56 15.65
CA ARG A 26 -9.97 -9.39 16.51
C ARG A 26 -11.44 -9.00 16.62
N LEU A 27 -12.17 -8.91 15.51
CA LEU A 27 -13.60 -8.55 15.49
C LEU A 27 -14.45 -9.56 16.27
N LEU A 28 -14.23 -10.86 16.04
CA LEU A 28 -14.95 -11.90 16.77
C LEU A 28 -14.61 -11.90 18.27
N GLY A 29 -13.36 -11.57 18.62
CA GLY A 29 -12.90 -11.43 20.00
C GLY A 29 -13.51 -10.25 20.76
N VAL A 30 -13.97 -9.20 20.08
CA VAL A 30 -14.71 -8.07 20.68
C VAL A 30 -16.23 -8.19 20.51
N VAL A 31 -16.76 -9.42 20.45
CA VAL A 31 -18.20 -9.73 20.44
C VAL A 31 -18.94 -9.14 19.23
N TYR A 32 -18.24 -8.90 18.11
CA TYR A 32 -18.96 -8.58 16.88
C TYR A 32 -19.73 -9.82 16.39
N PRO A 33 -21.01 -9.67 15.99
CA PRO A 33 -21.78 -10.77 15.43
C PRO A 33 -21.09 -11.35 14.19
N LEU A 34 -20.93 -12.67 14.16
CA LEU A 34 -20.36 -13.37 13.00
C LEU A 34 -21.09 -13.03 11.69
N VAL A 35 -22.41 -12.89 11.76
CA VAL A 35 -23.26 -12.52 10.61
C VAL A 35 -22.87 -11.15 10.04
N ALA A 36 -22.53 -10.19 10.90
CA ALA A 36 -22.08 -8.87 10.45
C ALA A 36 -20.72 -8.96 9.75
N VAL A 37 -19.78 -9.74 10.31
CA VAL A 37 -18.46 -9.97 9.70
C VAL A 37 -18.59 -10.68 8.34
N ALA A 38 -19.44 -11.70 8.27
CA ALA A 38 -19.73 -12.44 7.03
C ALA A 38 -20.37 -11.55 5.96
N THR A 39 -21.34 -10.72 6.34
CA THR A 39 -22.01 -9.78 5.41
C THR A 39 -21.01 -8.80 4.81
N VAL A 40 -20.08 -8.27 5.62
CA VAL A 40 -19.02 -7.39 5.14
C VAL A 40 -18.03 -8.14 4.23
N ALA A 41 -17.67 -9.38 4.58
CA ALA A 41 -16.80 -10.22 3.76
C ALA A 41 -17.42 -10.51 2.38
N ASP A 42 -18.72 -10.83 2.32
CA ASP A 42 -19.44 -11.05 1.06
C ASP A 42 -19.53 -9.78 0.21
N HIS A 43 -19.78 -8.64 0.85
CA HIS A 43 -19.76 -7.35 0.17
C HIS A 43 -18.36 -7.04 -0.40
N LEU A 44 -17.29 -7.33 0.35
CA LEU A 44 -15.92 -7.15 -0.11
C LEU A 44 -15.60 -8.07 -1.29
N LYS A 45 -15.98 -9.34 -1.22
CA LYS A 45 -15.81 -10.31 -2.31
C LYS A 45 -16.47 -9.82 -3.60
N LYS A 46 -17.71 -9.33 -3.53
CA LYS A 46 -18.39 -8.72 -4.68
C LYS A 46 -17.66 -7.48 -5.20
N SER A 47 -17.21 -6.60 -4.30
CA SER A 47 -16.52 -5.37 -4.70
C SER A 47 -15.16 -5.61 -5.36
N VAL A 48 -14.44 -6.67 -4.97
CA VAL A 48 -13.14 -7.05 -5.55
C VAL A 48 -13.33 -7.77 -6.89
N LEU A 49 -14.34 -8.64 -7.01
CA LEU A 49 -14.60 -9.39 -8.25
C LEU A 49 -15.28 -8.56 -9.35
N LEU A 50 -16.12 -7.58 -8.99
CA LEU A 50 -16.90 -6.76 -9.92
C LEU A 50 -16.20 -5.45 -10.33
N SER A 51 -15.00 -5.18 -9.84
CA SER A 51 -14.24 -3.97 -10.20
C SER A 51 -13.02 -4.34 -11.05
N PRO A 52 -13.09 -4.28 -12.40
CA PRO A 52 -11.90 -4.42 -13.26
C PRO A 52 -10.90 -3.26 -13.13
N SER A 53 -11.11 -2.31 -12.22
CA SER A 53 -10.26 -1.13 -12.08
C SER A 53 -10.34 -0.57 -10.67
N MET A 54 -9.68 -1.25 -9.74
CA MET A 54 -9.00 -0.53 -8.66
C MET A 54 -7.48 -0.59 -8.85
N VAL A 55 -7.03 -0.54 -10.10
CA VAL A 55 -5.95 0.41 -10.43
C VAL A 55 -6.55 1.79 -10.19
N ALA A 56 -6.74 2.12 -8.90
CA ALA A 56 -6.80 3.50 -8.51
C ALA A 56 -5.44 4.01 -8.96
N GLU A 57 -5.47 4.70 -10.09
CA GLU A 57 -4.63 5.82 -10.41
C GLU A 57 -4.66 6.76 -9.21
N SER A 58 -4.04 6.30 -8.12
CA SER A 58 -3.58 7.17 -7.09
C SER A 58 -2.54 7.99 -7.84
N THR A 59 -2.92 9.21 -8.14
CA THR A 59 -2.07 10.36 -7.83
C THR A 59 -1.65 10.25 -6.36
N SER A 60 -0.90 9.20 -6.03
CA SER A 60 -0.36 8.96 -4.71
C SER A 60 0.57 10.13 -4.48
N ASN A 61 0.47 10.70 -3.30
CA ASN A 61 1.52 11.51 -2.72
C ASN A 61 2.84 10.73 -2.85
N LYS A 62 3.53 10.87 -3.99
CA LYS A 62 4.81 10.22 -4.23
C LYS A 62 5.72 10.81 -3.18
N ARG A 63 6.10 10.01 -2.20
CA ARG A 63 6.98 10.45 -1.12
C ARG A 63 8.25 10.97 -1.76
N VAL A 64 8.48 12.27 -1.70
CA VAL A 64 9.66 12.90 -2.30
C VAL A 64 10.79 12.85 -1.28
N VAL A 65 11.97 12.37 -1.70
CA VAL A 65 13.16 12.32 -0.86
C VAL A 65 14.35 12.92 -1.62
N GLY A 66 14.99 13.92 -1.02
CA GLY A 66 16.24 14.48 -1.51
C GLY A 66 17.44 13.68 -1.00
N ILE A 67 18.33 13.26 -1.89
CA ILE A 67 19.62 12.63 -1.55
C ILE A 67 20.76 13.37 -2.25
N PRO A 68 21.96 13.45 -1.67
CA PRO A 68 23.14 13.91 -2.41
C PRO A 68 23.41 13.03 -3.64
N TYR A 69 23.89 13.62 -4.73
CA TYR A 69 24.33 12.86 -5.89
C TYR A 69 25.58 12.04 -5.56
N ILE A 70 25.40 10.73 -5.46
CA ILE A 70 26.47 9.75 -5.36
C ILE A 70 26.62 9.07 -6.73
N HIS A 71 27.79 9.19 -7.35
CA HIS A 71 28.08 8.57 -8.65
C HIS A 71 27.83 7.05 -8.60
N CYS A 72 27.30 6.48 -9.68
CA CYS A 72 26.89 5.06 -9.81
C CYS A 72 25.74 4.57 -8.90
N VAL A 73 25.48 5.21 -7.75
CA VAL A 73 24.42 4.82 -6.80
C VAL A 73 23.11 5.52 -7.11
N SER A 74 23.16 6.82 -7.40
CA SER A 74 21.98 7.70 -7.55
C SER A 74 20.98 7.22 -8.61
N HIS A 75 21.47 6.77 -9.76
CA HIS A 75 20.63 6.29 -10.86
C HIS A 75 19.89 5.00 -10.50
N ARG A 76 20.58 4.08 -9.82
CA ARG A 76 19.98 2.83 -9.35
C ARG A 76 18.94 3.11 -8.28
N LEU A 77 19.24 4.03 -7.37
CA LEU A 77 18.33 4.40 -6.28
C LEU A 77 17.07 5.13 -6.79
N LYS A 78 17.20 6.02 -7.78
CA LYS A 78 16.05 6.60 -8.50
C LYS A 78 15.17 5.54 -9.15
N LYS A 79 15.79 4.57 -9.82
CA LYS A 79 15.08 3.48 -10.51
C LYS A 79 14.32 2.58 -9.53
N VAL A 80 14.94 2.20 -8.40
CA VAL A 80 14.29 1.41 -7.35
C VAL A 80 13.21 2.23 -6.64
N GLY A 81 13.48 3.49 -6.31
CA GLY A 81 12.51 4.40 -5.71
C GLY A 81 11.23 4.53 -6.54
N GLY A 82 11.36 4.71 -7.87
CA GLY A 82 10.22 4.77 -8.77
C GLY A 82 9.37 3.50 -8.77
N ARG A 83 9.99 2.31 -8.65
CA ARG A 83 9.27 1.04 -8.50
C ARG A 83 8.52 0.92 -7.16
N CYS A 84 9.02 1.60 -6.12
CA CYS A 84 8.45 1.60 -4.78
C CYS A 84 7.50 2.80 -4.53
N GLY A 85 7.14 3.58 -5.55
CA GLY A 85 6.27 4.77 -5.39
C GLY A 85 6.93 5.96 -4.66
N VAL A 86 8.27 6.00 -4.61
CA VAL A 86 9.06 7.07 -3.99
C VAL A 86 9.74 7.90 -5.09
N ASN A 87 9.56 9.22 -5.04
CA ASN A 87 10.24 10.12 -5.96
C ASN A 87 11.60 10.56 -5.37
N VAL A 88 12.68 9.93 -5.81
CA VAL A 88 14.04 10.25 -5.35
C VAL A 88 14.62 11.39 -6.19
N VAL A 89 14.91 12.52 -5.56
CA VAL A 89 15.55 13.68 -6.19
C VAL A 89 17.01 13.74 -5.75
N CYS A 90 17.93 13.93 -6.70
CA CYS A 90 19.34 14.10 -6.37
C CYS A 90 19.64 15.58 -6.18
N THR A 91 20.07 15.96 -4.99
CA THR A 91 20.66 17.26 -4.71
C THR A 91 22.14 17.19 -5.09
N ALA A 92 22.62 18.18 -5.83
CA ALA A 92 24.05 18.37 -6.07
C ALA A 92 24.49 19.62 -5.32
N ALA A 93 25.73 19.63 -4.81
CA ALA A 93 26.34 20.86 -4.32
C ALA A 93 26.33 21.88 -5.48
N ASN A 94 25.90 23.11 -5.21
CA ASN A 94 25.95 24.18 -6.19
C ASN A 94 27.42 24.38 -6.59
N LYS A 95 27.75 24.03 -7.84
CA LYS A 95 29.11 24.21 -8.38
C LYS A 95 29.36 25.64 -8.92
N LEU A 96 28.36 26.51 -8.81
CA LEU A 96 28.38 27.91 -9.24
C LEU A 96 28.35 28.86 -8.03
N GLY A 97 29.10 28.53 -6.98
CA GLY A 97 29.36 29.48 -5.88
C GLY A 97 30.27 30.60 -6.33
#